data_AF-A0A6G0XUP6-F1
#
_entry.id   AF-A0A6G0XUP6-F1
#
_cell.length_a   1.000
_cell.length_b   1.000
_cell.length_c   1.000
_cell.angle_alpha   90.00
_cell.angle_beta   90.00
_cell.angle_gamma   90.00
#
_symmetry.space_group_name_H-M   'P 1'
#
loop_
_entity.id
_entity.type
_entity.pdbx_description
1 polymer ?
#
loop_
_entity_poly.entity_id
_entity_poly.type
_entity_poly.pdbx_seq_one_letter_code
_entity_poly.pdbx_strand_id
1 'polypeptide(L)'
;MKRREKARLPHVEPKPTRRQSRSEDNNKNVDVTVKESDEQESPKIDSTASVDWRTQFGFMNDVDKVYRKFPCSKKPRMPTQEDSTSWIESMLPTDEFLNNPAAIQDLENLCEPSEKYKNGTNVVVAGQLLSGKTSFIQLFIKRNYPEPEERKRRLLLLDASTMEEKTMLAKMESLKRYIEHPKTKPHTRHPYVVIENFQVLNPRIQQHSIGPLWDALNEAKIFFVIAVSPDANKLTDQIKTSSKIIRLQALQEIHVLEKLLTICVKERIGFVRPAIDYILRRKKHDLGKCLDALQHIFQTYQNLSMENVNRFFRRTLQMKETLQIIEMCAPLSRCKVCTLVPPCAHTTLQHLYDRVLRLRSLYPQDNQREICPDFKHTGICHVFNRKGRCMFDHPLDIHVIDTSKLGARCTIHTLPLPCTHCKTLEASKQQEKSLDKEKNRLLDQMDQFKKELARVESSLHAHRKAHADSIIWGKAKEKFLATCTEMENEMKRLRCNIDQQTKERIELDQTLASLHEKNERGYCKGLGKGMHIQEGVDAPASWDDNEV
;
A
#
# COMPACT_ATOMS: atom_id res chain seq x y z
N MET A 1 52.24 -53.05 -38.01
CA MET A 1 51.11 -53.98 -38.26
C MET A 1 49.80 -53.22 -38.20
N LYS A 2 48.97 -53.40 -39.24
CA LYS A 2 47.54 -53.05 -39.42
C LYS A 2 47.10 -51.57 -39.44
N ARG A 3 46.90 -51.12 -40.68
CA ARG A 3 46.09 -50.02 -41.23
C ARG A 3 44.62 -50.02 -40.75
N ARG A 4 44.00 -48.82 -40.74
CA ARG A 4 42.78 -48.44 -41.52
C ARG A 4 42.34 -47.02 -41.12
N GLU A 5 42.49 -46.03 -42.00
CA GLU A 5 41.57 -45.58 -43.07
C GLU A 5 40.67 -44.40 -42.61
N LYS A 6 41.04 -43.21 -43.11
CA LYS A 6 40.29 -41.96 -43.03
C LYS A 6 39.18 -41.99 -44.09
N ALA A 7 37.95 -41.63 -43.70
CA ALA A 7 36.88 -41.28 -44.64
C ALA A 7 36.40 -39.85 -44.37
N ARG A 8 36.56 -38.98 -45.38
CA ARG A 8 35.90 -37.68 -45.54
C ARG A 8 34.47 -37.89 -46.05
N LEU A 9 33.56 -36.96 -45.76
CA LEU A 9 32.39 -36.56 -46.60
C LEU A 9 31.65 -35.36 -45.92
N PRO A 10 30.78 -34.58 -46.60
CA PRO A 10 31.16 -33.27 -47.15
C PRO A 10 30.34 -32.07 -46.62
N HIS A 11 30.88 -30.88 -46.90
CA HIS A 11 30.28 -29.56 -46.71
C HIS A 11 29.21 -29.30 -47.79
N VAL A 12 28.00 -28.90 -47.40
CA VAL A 12 26.92 -28.47 -48.30
C VAL A 12 26.67 -26.98 -48.06
N GLU A 13 26.92 -26.16 -49.08
CA GLU A 13 26.49 -24.77 -49.20
C GLU A 13 25.10 -24.70 -49.85
N PRO A 14 24.22 -23.74 -49.49
CA PRO A 14 23.10 -23.37 -50.33
C PRO A 14 23.40 -22.13 -51.18
N LYS A 15 23.26 -22.31 -52.50
CA LYS A 15 23.24 -21.24 -53.51
C LYS A 15 21.93 -20.42 -53.49
N PRO A 16 21.97 -19.16 -53.95
CA PRO A 16 20.80 -18.29 -54.05
C PRO A 16 20.04 -18.50 -55.37
N THR A 17 18.71 -18.41 -55.32
CA THR A 17 17.84 -18.40 -56.50
C THR A 17 17.61 -16.97 -57.00
N ARG A 18 17.90 -16.76 -58.29
CA ARG A 18 17.63 -15.56 -59.09
C ARG A 18 16.80 -15.97 -60.30
N ARG A 19 15.72 -15.24 -60.60
CA ARG A 19 15.18 -14.91 -61.94
C ARG A 19 14.05 -13.88 -61.75
N GLN A 20 14.23 -12.61 -62.14
CA GLN A 20 14.05 -12.03 -63.50
C GLN A 20 12.59 -12.06 -63.96
N SER A 21 11.96 -11.06 -64.58
CA SER A 21 12.23 -9.64 -64.92
C SER A 21 11.14 -9.21 -65.91
N ARG A 22 10.64 -7.96 -65.84
CA ARG A 22 10.08 -7.14 -66.94
C ARG A 22 9.71 -5.78 -66.32
N SER A 23 10.48 -4.69 -66.49
CA SER A 23 10.54 -3.75 -67.65
C SER A 23 9.14 -3.21 -68.00
N GLU A 24 8.85 -1.91 -68.12
CA GLU A 24 9.64 -0.72 -68.46
C GLU A 24 8.83 0.55 -68.10
N ASP A 25 9.55 1.63 -67.86
CA ASP A 25 9.29 3.05 -68.20
C ASP A 25 7.96 3.74 -67.80
N ASN A 26 8.07 4.74 -66.91
CA ASN A 26 8.17 6.11 -67.41
C ASN A 26 8.56 7.13 -66.33
N ASN A 27 9.57 7.90 -66.72
CA ASN A 27 10.19 9.00 -66.02
C ASN A 27 9.36 10.27 -66.21
N LYS A 28 9.03 11.00 -65.13
CA LYS A 28 8.76 12.45 -65.18
C LYS A 28 9.08 13.08 -63.83
N ASN A 29 10.26 13.71 -63.77
CA ASN A 29 10.58 14.80 -62.86
C ASN A 29 9.53 15.90 -62.96
N VAL A 30 8.98 16.32 -61.83
CA VAL A 30 8.50 17.69 -61.65
C VAL A 30 9.03 18.20 -60.31
N ASP A 31 9.90 19.17 -60.46
CA ASP A 31 10.43 20.09 -59.46
C ASP A 31 9.27 20.96 -58.95
N VAL A 32 8.98 20.94 -57.64
CA VAL A 32 8.05 21.89 -57.03
C VAL A 32 8.56 22.30 -55.65
N THR A 33 9.09 23.51 -55.63
CA THR A 33 9.32 24.40 -54.49
C THR A 33 7.95 24.85 -53.92
N VAL A 34 7.66 24.59 -52.64
CA VAL A 34 6.57 25.24 -51.86
C VAL A 34 7.08 25.35 -50.42
N LYS A 35 7.62 26.52 -50.04
CA LYS A 35 6.95 27.63 -49.31
C LYS A 35 6.66 27.31 -47.85
N GLU A 36 7.41 27.99 -46.99
CA GLU A 36 6.95 28.48 -45.70
C GLU A 36 5.63 29.25 -45.88
N SER A 37 4.59 28.85 -45.15
CA SER A 37 3.59 29.76 -44.59
C SER A 37 2.62 29.01 -43.68
N ASP A 38 2.20 29.74 -42.65
CA ASP A 38 0.96 29.61 -41.89
C ASP A 38 0.99 28.75 -40.61
N GLU A 39 1.42 29.45 -39.56
CA GLU A 39 0.75 29.49 -38.25
C GLU A 39 -0.75 29.15 -38.34
N GLN A 40 -1.11 27.94 -37.95
CA GLN A 40 -2.47 27.66 -37.50
C GLN A 40 -2.55 27.88 -36.01
N GLU A 41 -3.09 29.04 -35.65
CA GLU A 41 -3.68 29.32 -34.33
C GLU A 41 -4.61 28.17 -33.94
N SER A 42 -4.18 27.40 -32.94
CA SER A 42 -5.08 26.50 -32.21
C SER A 42 -6.22 27.31 -31.58
N PRO A 43 -7.47 26.82 -31.59
CA PRO A 43 -8.61 27.60 -31.12
C PRO A 43 -8.45 27.96 -29.65
N LYS A 44 -8.58 29.26 -29.35
CA LYS A 44 -8.78 29.77 -27.99
C LYS A 44 -10.07 29.13 -27.45
N ILE A 45 -9.90 28.12 -26.59
CA ILE A 45 -11.00 27.58 -25.79
C ILE A 45 -11.29 28.61 -24.71
N ASP A 46 -12.46 29.23 -24.81
CA ASP A 46 -13.01 30.11 -23.80
C ASP A 46 -13.00 29.45 -22.42
N SER A 47 -12.47 30.19 -21.46
CA SER A 47 -12.27 29.80 -20.08
C SER A 47 -13.56 29.82 -19.25
N THR A 48 -14.58 29.10 -19.68
CA THR A 48 -15.61 28.66 -18.73
C THR A 48 -15.03 27.47 -17.98
N ALA A 49 -14.68 27.68 -16.71
CA ALA A 49 -14.12 26.65 -15.84
C ALA A 49 -15.07 25.45 -15.77
N SER A 50 -14.85 24.47 -16.65
CA SER A 50 -15.44 23.14 -16.59
C SER A 50 -15.06 22.57 -15.22
N VAL A 51 -15.99 22.62 -14.27
CA VAL A 51 -15.84 22.00 -12.95
C VAL A 51 -15.46 20.55 -13.21
N ASP A 52 -14.24 20.16 -12.81
CA ASP A 52 -13.76 18.79 -12.99
C ASP A 52 -14.77 17.84 -12.36
N TRP A 53 -15.35 16.96 -13.18
CA TRP A 53 -16.38 16.02 -12.75
C TRP A 53 -15.95 15.24 -11.49
N ARG A 54 -14.64 15.00 -11.31
CA ARG A 54 -14.12 14.33 -10.11
C ARG A 54 -14.35 15.13 -8.83
N THR A 55 -14.31 16.45 -8.91
CA THR A 55 -14.67 17.35 -7.80
C THR A 55 -16.18 17.33 -7.58
N GLN A 56 -16.97 17.35 -8.65
CA GLN A 56 -18.44 17.31 -8.58
C GLN A 56 -18.98 16.03 -7.92
N PHE A 57 -18.35 14.89 -8.18
CA PHE A 57 -18.79 13.59 -7.66
C PHE A 57 -18.00 13.13 -6.42
N GLY A 58 -17.22 14.00 -5.78
CA GLY A 58 -16.52 13.68 -4.52
C GLY A 58 -15.41 12.64 -4.62
N PHE A 59 -14.88 12.36 -5.82
CA PHE A 59 -13.76 11.43 -6.03
C PHE A 59 -12.38 12.05 -5.76
N MET A 60 -12.32 13.32 -5.36
CA MET A 60 -11.07 14.03 -5.07
C MET A 60 -10.99 14.45 -3.61
N ASN A 61 -10.00 13.91 -2.92
CA ASN A 61 -9.61 14.35 -1.58
C ASN A 61 -8.95 15.74 -1.64
N ASP A 62 -8.94 16.47 -0.52
CA ASP A 62 -8.36 17.81 -0.47
C ASP A 62 -6.86 17.80 -0.80
N VAL A 63 -6.14 16.75 -0.41
CA VAL A 63 -4.74 16.51 -0.79
C VAL A 63 -4.56 16.45 -2.31
N ASP A 64 -5.46 15.77 -3.02
CA ASP A 64 -5.40 15.67 -4.49
C ASP A 64 -5.67 17.01 -5.17
N LYS A 65 -6.53 17.85 -4.58
CA LYS A 65 -6.78 19.22 -5.06
C LYS A 65 -5.50 20.05 -4.97
N VAL A 66 -4.78 19.97 -3.85
CA VAL A 66 -3.50 20.69 -3.66
C VAL A 66 -2.45 20.22 -4.68
N TYR A 67 -2.25 18.91 -4.86
CA TYR A 67 -1.29 18.40 -5.84
C TYR A 67 -1.63 18.76 -7.29
N ARG A 68 -2.89 19.03 -7.61
CA ARG A 68 -3.29 19.53 -8.93
C ARG A 68 -3.08 21.03 -9.10
N LYS A 69 -3.29 21.81 -8.04
CA LYS A 69 -2.98 23.24 -7.99
C LYS A 69 -1.49 23.49 -8.25
N PHE A 70 -0.62 22.57 -7.79
CA PHE A 70 0.83 22.66 -7.92
C PHE A 70 1.43 21.47 -8.69
N PRO A 71 1.34 21.47 -10.03
CA PRO A 71 1.91 20.39 -10.84
C PRO A 71 3.45 20.44 -10.85
N CYS A 72 4.09 19.27 -10.96
CA CYS A 72 5.54 19.18 -11.10
C CYS A 72 6.01 19.90 -12.38
N SER A 73 7.11 20.66 -12.27
CA SER A 73 7.71 21.35 -13.42
C SER A 73 8.14 20.34 -14.51
N LYS A 74 7.81 20.62 -15.77
CA LYS A 74 8.24 19.81 -16.93
C LYS A 74 9.75 19.90 -17.18
N LYS A 75 10.39 20.98 -16.72
CA LYS A 75 11.83 21.24 -16.85
C LYS A 75 12.39 21.58 -15.46
N PRO A 76 12.73 20.56 -14.65
CA PRO A 76 13.28 20.80 -13.32
C PRO A 76 14.66 21.45 -13.42
N ARG A 77 14.96 22.40 -12.52
CA ARG A 77 16.27 23.05 -12.45
C ARG A 77 17.27 22.19 -11.66
N MET A 78 18.55 22.47 -11.86
CA MET A 78 19.62 21.94 -11.02
C MET A 78 19.92 22.87 -9.83
N PRO A 79 20.50 22.35 -8.73
CA PRO A 79 20.95 23.16 -7.61
C PRO A 79 21.99 24.20 -8.04
N THR A 80 21.87 25.42 -7.53
CA THR A 80 22.81 26.53 -7.75
C THR A 80 23.56 26.84 -6.45
N GLN A 81 24.60 27.68 -6.50
CA GLN A 81 25.31 28.10 -5.29
C GLN A 81 24.40 28.87 -4.31
N GLU A 82 23.39 29.58 -4.81
CA GLU A 82 22.40 30.28 -3.97
C GLU A 82 21.62 29.32 -3.06
N ASP A 83 21.44 28.07 -3.50
CA ASP A 83 20.76 27.05 -2.71
C ASP A 83 21.56 26.63 -1.48
N SER A 84 22.85 26.98 -1.34
CA SER A 84 23.61 26.68 -0.12
C SER A 84 23.10 27.47 1.08
N THR A 85 22.39 28.58 0.86
CA THR A 85 21.76 29.37 1.92
C THR A 85 20.48 28.69 2.41
N SER A 86 20.21 28.75 3.73
CA SER A 86 19.04 28.09 4.31
C SER A 86 17.74 28.56 3.65
N TRP A 87 16.96 27.61 3.12
CA TRP A 87 15.65 27.91 2.53
C TRP A 87 14.65 28.42 3.58
N ILE A 88 14.85 28.07 4.86
CA ILE A 88 14.03 28.59 5.96
C ILE A 88 14.16 30.12 6.07
N GLU A 89 15.37 30.65 5.88
CA GLU A 89 15.65 32.08 6.00
C GLU A 89 15.33 32.85 4.72
N SER A 90 15.65 32.27 3.56
CA SER A 90 15.42 32.93 2.26
C SER A 90 13.95 32.91 1.82
N MET A 91 13.18 31.89 2.22
CA MET A 91 11.79 31.70 1.80
C MET A 91 10.76 32.07 2.86
N LEU A 92 11.15 32.97 3.78
CA LEU A 92 10.23 33.58 4.72
C LEU A 92 9.03 34.21 3.98
N PRO A 93 7.82 34.13 4.56
CA PRO A 93 6.65 34.75 3.97
C PRO A 93 6.89 36.25 3.79
N THR A 94 6.44 36.82 2.66
CA THR A 94 6.47 38.27 2.40
C THR A 94 5.11 38.92 2.63
N ASP A 95 4.06 38.32 2.08
CA ASP A 95 2.70 38.89 2.12
C ASP A 95 1.64 37.86 2.55
N GLU A 96 1.99 36.57 2.55
CA GLU A 96 1.06 35.49 2.85
C GLU A 96 1.48 34.71 4.09
N PHE A 97 0.61 34.68 5.09
CA PHE A 97 0.75 33.87 6.29
C PHE A 97 -0.37 32.83 6.34
N LEU A 98 -0.03 31.59 5.93
CA LEU A 98 -0.99 30.49 5.81
C LEU A 98 -1.73 30.25 7.14
N ASN A 99 -3.03 29.98 7.04
CA ASN A 99 -3.93 29.68 8.16
C ASN A 99 -4.16 30.83 9.17
N ASN A 100 -3.64 32.05 8.94
CA ASN A 100 -3.83 33.18 9.86
C ASN A 100 -4.08 34.52 9.15
N PRO A 101 -5.20 34.69 8.43
CA PRO A 101 -5.52 35.95 7.75
C PRO A 101 -5.72 37.12 8.74
N ALA A 102 -6.29 36.85 9.92
CA ALA A 102 -6.47 37.86 10.98
C ALA A 102 -5.13 38.42 11.48
N ALA A 103 -4.07 37.60 11.54
CA ALA A 103 -2.75 38.05 11.96
C ALA A 103 -2.14 39.03 10.94
N ILE A 104 -2.36 38.79 9.64
CA ILE A 104 -1.94 39.72 8.58
C ILE A 104 -2.69 41.03 8.72
N GLN A 105 -4.01 41.00 8.90
CA GLN A 105 -4.79 42.22 9.12
C GLN A 105 -4.31 42.99 10.36
N ASP A 106 -4.02 42.29 11.45
CA ASP A 106 -3.43 42.90 12.65
C ASP A 106 -2.04 43.48 12.40
N LEU A 107 -1.23 42.83 11.56
CA LEU A 107 0.08 43.33 11.13
C LEU A 107 -0.07 44.62 10.33
N GLU A 108 -1.03 44.69 9.42
CA GLU A 108 -1.32 45.90 8.62
C GLU A 108 -1.74 47.05 9.52
N ASN A 109 -2.69 46.82 10.43
CA ASN A 109 -3.14 47.79 11.42
C ASN A 109 -2.00 48.30 12.32
N LEU A 110 -1.01 47.45 12.63
CA LEU A 110 0.15 47.84 13.45
C LEU A 110 1.23 48.58 12.66
N CYS A 111 1.30 48.37 11.35
CA CYS A 111 2.25 49.02 10.45
C CYS A 111 1.70 50.28 9.79
N GLU A 112 0.40 50.57 9.91
CA GLU A 112 -0.20 51.80 9.41
C GLU A 112 0.48 53.04 10.03
N PRO A 113 0.86 54.04 9.21
CA PRO A 113 1.49 55.25 9.69
C PRO A 113 0.48 56.03 10.53
N SER A 114 0.56 55.84 11.84
CA SER A 114 -0.19 56.64 12.79
C SER A 114 0.28 58.09 12.72
N GLU A 115 -0.69 59.01 12.77
CA GLU A 115 -0.44 60.43 12.92
C GLU A 115 0.53 60.67 14.07
N LYS A 116 1.43 61.64 13.90
CA LYS A 116 2.52 61.97 14.83
C LYS A 116 2.07 61.84 16.29
N TYR A 117 2.60 60.82 16.99
CA TYR A 117 2.46 60.60 18.43
C TYR A 117 1.11 60.07 18.96
N LYS A 118 0.48 59.09 18.31
CA LYS A 118 -0.38 58.16 19.06
C LYS A 118 0.48 57.22 19.93
N ASN A 119 -0.06 56.78 21.08
CA ASN A 119 0.61 55.83 21.97
C ASN A 119 0.96 54.57 21.18
N GLY A 120 2.25 54.24 21.07
CA GLY A 120 2.66 52.97 20.49
C GLY A 120 2.13 51.78 21.30
N THR A 121 2.10 50.61 20.68
CA THR A 121 1.45 49.43 21.24
C THR A 121 2.48 48.32 21.45
N ASN A 122 2.51 47.73 22.64
CA ASN A 122 3.25 46.50 22.88
C ASN A 122 2.53 45.33 22.21
N VAL A 123 3.28 44.42 21.61
CA VAL A 123 2.75 43.30 20.83
C VAL A 123 3.20 41.98 21.44
N VAL A 124 2.24 41.10 21.69
CA VAL A 124 2.49 39.72 22.12
C VAL A 124 2.07 38.80 21.00
N VAL A 125 3.01 38.04 20.44
CA VAL A 125 2.75 37.01 19.44
C VAL A 125 2.71 35.66 20.15
N ALA A 126 1.49 35.15 20.38
CA ALA A 126 1.24 33.88 21.05
C ALA A 126 0.87 32.79 20.05
N GLY A 127 1.32 31.56 20.27
CA GLY A 127 0.87 30.40 19.51
C GLY A 127 1.71 29.15 19.79
N GLN A 128 1.19 28.01 19.36
CA GLN A 128 1.87 26.71 19.52
C GLN A 128 3.24 26.69 18.83
N LEU A 129 4.08 25.69 19.14
CA LEU A 129 5.34 25.51 18.41
C LEU A 129 5.06 25.46 16.91
N LEU A 130 5.93 26.11 16.12
CA LEU A 130 5.87 26.13 14.65
C LEU A 130 4.65 26.84 14.05
N SER A 131 3.93 27.67 14.82
CA SER A 131 2.88 28.55 14.29
C SER A 131 3.40 29.74 13.47
N GLY A 132 4.72 29.83 13.23
CA GLY A 132 5.36 30.91 12.46
C GLY A 132 5.59 32.23 13.22
N LYS A 133 5.66 32.21 14.56
CA LYS A 133 5.89 33.41 15.40
C LYS A 133 7.10 34.23 14.97
N THR A 134 8.26 33.59 14.79
CA THR A 134 9.49 34.26 14.34
C THR A 134 9.31 34.88 12.96
N SER A 135 8.66 34.16 12.03
CA SER A 135 8.36 34.69 10.70
C SER A 135 7.42 35.91 10.75
N PHE A 136 6.44 35.90 11.65
CA PHE A 136 5.54 37.04 11.87
C PHE A 136 6.30 38.27 12.40
N ILE A 137 7.18 38.07 13.38
CA ILE A 137 8.01 39.14 13.94
C ILE A 137 8.96 39.72 12.89
N GLN A 138 9.59 38.87 12.07
CA GLN A 138 10.46 39.32 11.00
C GLN A 138 9.70 40.11 9.93
N LEU A 139 8.47 39.71 9.61
CA LEU A 139 7.58 40.46 8.72
C LEU A 139 7.24 41.84 9.29
N PHE A 140 6.87 41.89 10.57
CA PHE A 140 6.65 43.14 11.30
C PHE A 140 7.86 44.07 11.24
N ILE A 141 9.05 43.53 11.50
CA ILE A 141 10.30 44.27 11.43
C ILE A 141 10.55 44.79 10.01
N LYS A 142 10.37 43.96 8.99
CA LYS A 142 10.65 44.34 7.59
C LYS A 142 9.69 45.42 7.09
N ARG A 143 8.42 45.38 7.50
CA ARG A 143 7.39 46.36 7.09
C ARG A 143 7.51 47.68 7.87
N ASN A 144 7.81 47.62 9.17
CA ASN A 144 8.07 48.81 9.99
C ASN A 144 9.46 49.42 9.81
N TYR A 145 10.45 48.66 9.35
CA TYR A 145 11.81 49.14 9.15
C TYR A 145 12.39 48.55 7.85
N PRO A 146 12.06 49.11 6.68
CA PRO A 146 12.57 48.61 5.41
C PRO A 146 14.10 48.64 5.34
N GLU A 147 14.73 49.70 5.86
CA GLU A 147 16.18 49.88 5.79
C GLU A 147 16.95 49.09 6.88
N PRO A 148 17.99 48.30 6.52
CA PRO A 148 18.76 47.51 7.48
C PRO A 148 19.49 48.34 8.55
N GLU A 149 19.94 49.53 8.20
CA GLU A 149 20.67 50.42 9.13
C GLU A 149 19.74 51.01 10.19
N GLU A 150 18.47 51.26 9.86
CA GLU A 150 17.46 51.67 10.84
C GLU A 150 17.11 50.54 11.78
N ARG A 151 16.99 49.30 11.28
CA ARG A 151 16.73 48.11 12.11
C ARG A 151 17.78 48.00 13.21
N LYS A 152 19.06 48.10 12.89
CA LYS A 152 20.16 47.99 13.87
C LYS A 152 20.13 49.09 14.94
N ARG A 153 19.66 50.30 14.60
CA ARG A 153 19.66 51.45 15.51
C ARG A 153 18.43 51.48 16.43
N ARG A 154 17.31 50.88 16.02
CA ARG A 154 16.01 51.02 16.71
C ARG A 154 15.43 49.71 17.23
N LEU A 155 15.97 48.58 16.79
CA LEU A 155 15.51 47.26 17.22
C LEU A 155 16.60 46.58 18.04
N LEU A 156 16.19 46.06 19.19
CA LEU A 156 17.01 45.16 19.98
C LEU A 156 16.39 43.76 19.92
N LEU A 157 17.07 42.84 19.24
CA LEU A 157 16.68 41.44 19.12
C LEU A 157 17.34 40.63 20.25
N LEU A 158 16.51 39.99 21.06
CA LEU A 158 16.91 39.17 22.21
C LEU A 158 16.20 37.82 22.13
N ASP A 159 16.87 36.79 22.63
CA ASP A 159 16.28 35.46 22.78
C ASP A 159 16.45 35.01 24.23
N ALA A 160 15.32 34.86 24.92
CA ALA A 160 15.28 34.50 26.33
C ALA A 160 15.77 33.06 26.60
N SER A 161 15.85 32.22 25.56
CA SER A 161 16.32 30.84 25.72
C SER A 161 17.84 30.72 25.71
N THR A 162 18.55 31.66 25.07
CA THR A 162 20.00 31.62 24.91
C THR A 162 20.74 32.65 25.77
N MET A 163 20.05 33.70 26.22
CA MET A 163 20.67 34.79 26.96
C MET A 163 20.41 34.74 28.47
N GLU A 164 21.44 35.08 29.25
CA GLU A 164 21.30 35.27 30.70
C GLU A 164 20.52 36.56 31.05
N GLU A 165 19.75 36.51 32.14
CA GLU A 165 18.89 37.60 32.62
C GLU A 165 19.64 38.94 32.76
N LYS A 166 20.79 38.94 33.43
CA LYS A 166 21.58 40.17 33.68
C LYS A 166 22.01 40.83 32.37
N THR A 167 22.43 40.03 31.40
CA THR A 167 22.86 40.50 30.08
C THR A 167 21.70 41.07 29.29
N MET A 168 20.52 40.44 29.36
CA MET A 168 19.30 40.93 28.73
C MET A 168 18.90 42.31 29.28
N LEU A 169 18.85 42.45 30.61
CA LEU A 169 18.53 43.71 31.27
C LEU A 169 19.53 44.82 30.92
N ALA A 170 20.84 44.52 30.93
CA ALA A 170 21.88 45.48 30.57
C ALA A 170 21.75 45.99 29.13
N LYS A 171 21.41 45.13 28.16
CA LYS A 171 21.19 45.53 26.78
C LYS A 171 19.95 46.43 26.61
N MET A 172 18.87 46.12 27.32
CA MET A 172 17.64 46.92 27.31
C MET A 172 17.89 48.32 27.88
N GLU A 173 18.62 48.41 28.99
CA GLU A 173 19.02 49.68 29.60
C GLU A 173 19.98 50.48 28.70
N SER A 174 20.91 49.81 28.00
CA SER A 174 21.78 50.46 27.02
C SER A 174 20.99 51.02 25.84
N LEU A 175 19.94 50.34 25.39
CA LEU A 175 19.07 50.83 24.32
C LEU A 175 18.31 52.07 24.78
N LYS A 176 17.78 52.06 26.01
CA LYS A 176 17.11 53.22 26.62
C LYS A 176 18.01 54.46 26.59
N ARG A 177 19.22 54.34 27.11
CA ARG A 177 20.21 55.43 27.15
C ARG A 177 20.57 55.93 25.75
N TYR A 178 20.67 55.02 24.77
CA TYR A 178 20.96 55.39 23.38
C TYR A 178 19.83 56.23 22.76
N ILE A 179 18.57 55.88 23.02
CA ILE A 179 17.41 56.55 22.45
C ILE A 179 17.14 57.90 23.14
N GLU A 180 17.30 57.95 24.46
CA GLU A 180 17.15 59.18 25.25
C GLU A 180 18.31 60.16 25.05
N HIS A 181 19.42 59.72 24.44
CA HIS A 181 20.59 60.56 24.25
C HIS A 181 20.25 61.80 23.37
N PRO A 182 20.57 63.04 23.80
CA PRO A 182 20.18 64.27 23.09
C PRO A 182 20.64 64.39 21.64
N LYS A 183 21.71 63.66 21.27
CA LYS A 183 22.24 63.62 19.88
C LYS A 183 21.43 62.70 18.95
N THR A 184 20.54 61.88 19.48
CA THR A 184 19.74 60.93 18.70
C THR A 184 18.57 61.67 18.06
N LYS A 185 18.52 61.69 16.72
CA LYS A 185 17.47 62.41 16.00
C LYS A 185 16.09 61.78 16.26
N PRO A 186 15.06 62.59 16.56
CA PRO A 186 13.69 62.11 16.62
C PRO A 186 13.28 61.54 15.26
N HIS A 187 12.53 60.45 15.27
CA HIS A 187 12.11 59.74 14.07
C HIS A 187 10.62 59.49 14.10
N THR A 188 10.07 59.26 12.93
CA THR A 188 8.64 59.00 12.72
C THR A 188 8.17 57.65 13.27
N ARG A 189 9.08 56.77 13.73
CA ARG A 189 8.77 55.38 14.14
C ARG A 189 9.34 55.05 15.50
N HIS A 190 8.58 54.28 16.28
CA HIS A 190 8.89 53.93 17.65
C HIS A 190 9.88 52.77 17.76
N PRO A 191 10.95 52.88 18.56
CA PRO A 191 11.89 51.78 18.80
C PRO A 191 11.21 50.57 19.48
N TYR A 192 11.66 49.36 19.13
CA TYR A 192 11.12 48.12 19.69
C TYR A 192 12.19 47.20 20.28
N VAL A 193 11.88 46.59 21.41
CA VAL A 193 12.61 45.48 21.99
C VAL A 193 11.90 44.18 21.62
N VAL A 194 12.57 43.33 20.87
CA VAL A 194 12.03 42.05 20.40
C VAL A 194 12.62 40.94 21.26
N ILE A 195 11.77 40.18 21.96
CA ILE A 195 12.20 39.07 22.79
C ILE A 195 11.56 37.77 22.33
N GLU A 196 12.36 36.86 21.78
CA GLU A 196 11.91 35.51 21.43
C GLU A 196 11.94 34.58 22.65
N ASN A 197 11.09 33.54 22.62
CA ASN A 197 10.98 32.50 23.64
C ASN A 197 10.73 33.01 25.07
N PHE A 198 9.96 34.10 25.21
CA PHE A 198 9.75 34.78 26.50
C PHE A 198 9.14 33.87 27.58
N GLN A 199 8.43 32.80 27.19
CA GLN A 199 7.89 31.79 28.11
C GLN A 199 8.93 31.06 28.97
N VAL A 200 10.22 31.12 28.59
CA VAL A 200 11.32 30.49 29.35
C VAL A 200 11.61 31.27 30.63
N LEU A 201 11.31 32.57 30.66
CA LEU A 201 11.49 33.40 31.84
C LEU A 201 10.47 33.04 32.92
N ASN A 202 10.95 32.79 34.13
CA ASN A 202 10.11 32.51 35.29
C ASN A 202 9.18 33.70 35.59
N PRO A 203 7.89 33.49 35.94
CA PRO A 203 6.97 34.56 36.34
C PRO A 203 7.55 35.58 37.33
N ARG A 204 8.38 35.13 38.29
CA ARG A 204 9.07 36.03 39.22
C ARG A 204 9.97 37.05 38.52
N ILE A 205 10.74 36.61 37.52
CA ILE A 205 11.63 37.47 36.72
C ILE A 205 10.79 38.41 35.85
N GLN A 206 9.73 37.88 35.23
CA GLN A 206 8.82 38.69 34.42
C GLN A 206 8.20 39.82 35.24
N GLN A 207 7.78 39.55 36.49
CA GLN A 207 7.11 40.53 37.34
C GLN A 207 8.07 41.51 38.03
N HIS A 208 9.19 41.03 38.59
CA HIS A 208 10.06 41.86 39.43
C HIS A 208 11.26 42.46 38.70
N SER A 209 11.75 41.83 37.64
CA SER A 209 12.89 42.34 36.87
C SER A 209 12.42 43.04 35.60
N ILE A 210 11.60 42.35 34.78
CA ILE A 210 11.15 42.88 33.49
C ILE A 210 9.99 43.86 33.65
N GLY A 211 9.05 43.62 34.57
CA GLY A 211 7.89 44.50 34.81
C GLY A 211 8.25 45.97 35.05
N PRO A 212 9.14 46.30 36.00
CA PRO A 212 9.55 47.70 36.23
C PRO A 212 10.24 48.32 35.01
N LEU A 213 11.09 47.53 34.31
CA LEU A 213 11.78 48.00 33.12
C LEU A 213 10.84 48.17 31.93
N TRP A 214 9.80 47.35 31.84
CA TRP A 214 8.74 47.42 30.84
C TRP A 214 8.00 48.75 30.93
N ASP A 215 7.56 49.14 32.12
CA ASP A 215 6.88 50.42 32.34
C ASP A 215 7.82 51.60 32.05
N ALA A 216 9.06 51.55 32.57
CA ALA A 216 10.06 52.59 32.36
C ALA A 216 10.48 52.76 30.89
N LEU A 217 10.43 51.70 30.07
CA LEU A 217 10.68 51.77 28.63
C LEU A 217 9.45 52.28 27.86
N ASN A 218 8.24 51.89 28.25
CA ASN A 218 7.00 52.41 27.67
C ASN A 218 6.88 53.93 27.89
N GLU A 219 7.24 54.44 29.06
CA GLU A 219 7.33 55.89 29.35
C GLU A 219 8.33 56.59 28.43
N ALA A 220 9.47 55.95 28.15
CA ALA A 220 10.48 56.42 27.19
C ALA A 220 10.06 56.21 25.71
N LYS A 221 8.82 55.79 25.43
CA LYS A 221 8.26 55.49 24.10
C LYS A 221 9.00 54.37 23.35
N ILE A 222 9.53 53.40 24.11
CA ILE A 222 10.16 52.17 23.61
C ILE A 222 9.21 51.01 23.91
N PHE A 223 8.77 50.31 22.87
CA PHE A 223 7.75 49.27 23.00
C PHE A 223 8.33 47.87 22.81
N PHE A 224 7.54 46.85 23.07
CA PHE A 224 7.96 45.46 23.06
C PHE A 224 7.24 44.64 22.00
N VAL A 225 7.96 43.68 21.42
CA VAL A 225 7.40 42.59 20.63
C VAL A 225 7.90 41.27 21.21
N ILE A 226 7.03 40.51 21.86
CA ILE A 226 7.42 39.26 22.51
C ILE A 226 6.80 38.04 21.84
N ALA A 227 7.58 36.98 21.67
CA ALA A 227 7.11 35.69 21.18
C ALA A 227 6.89 34.72 22.35
N VAL A 228 5.70 34.13 22.43
CA VAL A 228 5.31 33.25 23.55
C VAL A 228 4.72 31.94 23.06
N SER A 229 5.05 30.83 23.75
CA SER A 229 4.51 29.49 23.48
C SER A 229 4.08 28.74 24.76
N PRO A 230 2.96 28.00 24.76
CA PRO A 230 1.98 27.86 23.68
C PRO A 230 0.98 29.01 23.62
N ASP A 231 0.67 29.64 24.76
CA ASP A 231 -0.36 30.67 24.88
C ASP A 231 0.12 31.82 25.76
N ALA A 232 -0.55 32.97 25.62
CA ALA A 232 -0.30 34.18 26.42
C ALA A 232 -0.54 33.99 27.93
N ASN A 233 -1.15 32.88 28.36
CA ASN A 233 -1.42 32.58 29.78
C ASN A 233 -0.14 32.51 30.63
N LYS A 234 1.01 32.19 30.03
CA LYS A 234 2.32 32.14 30.69
C LYS A 234 2.92 33.51 30.99
N LEU A 235 2.26 34.59 30.58
CA LEU A 235 2.67 35.96 30.86
C LEU A 235 2.06 36.46 32.16
N THR A 236 2.73 37.42 32.78
CA THR A 236 2.17 38.23 33.86
C THR A 236 1.02 39.10 33.36
N ASP A 237 0.06 39.39 34.23
CA ASP A 237 -1.16 40.14 33.84
C ASP A 237 -0.87 41.60 33.47
N GLN A 238 0.20 42.17 34.03
CA GLN A 238 0.75 43.48 33.64
C GLN A 238 1.09 43.51 32.13
N ILE A 239 1.83 42.52 31.65
CA ILE A 239 2.24 42.43 30.23
C ILE A 239 1.02 42.17 29.35
N LYS A 240 0.10 41.29 29.76
CA LYS A 240 -1.12 41.00 28.99
C LYS A 240 -2.00 42.23 28.80
N THR A 241 -2.20 43.01 29.86
CA THR A 241 -3.10 44.17 29.84
C THR A 241 -2.51 45.34 29.06
N SER A 242 -1.18 45.49 29.07
CA SER A 242 -0.48 46.57 28.35
C SER A 242 -0.18 46.26 26.89
N SER A 243 -0.57 45.09 26.38
CA SER A 243 -0.18 44.63 25.04
C SER A 243 -1.35 44.14 24.19
N LYS A 244 -1.24 44.34 22.87
CA LYS A 244 -2.09 43.67 21.88
C LYS A 244 -1.61 42.23 21.69
N ILE A 245 -2.49 41.26 21.96
CA ILE A 245 -2.19 39.83 21.83
C ILE A 245 -2.64 39.33 20.45
N ILE A 246 -1.67 38.97 19.61
CA ILE A 246 -1.88 38.33 18.31
C ILE A 246 -1.76 36.82 18.51
N ARG A 247 -2.83 36.09 18.23
CA ARG A 247 -2.88 34.63 18.36
C ARG A 247 -2.66 33.97 17.01
N LEU A 248 -1.57 33.21 16.89
CA LEU A 248 -1.25 32.42 15.71
C LEU A 248 -1.69 30.97 15.91
N GLN A 249 -2.52 30.49 14.99
CA GLN A 249 -2.92 29.11 14.86
C GLN A 249 -1.77 28.26 14.30
N ALA A 250 -1.68 27.01 14.75
CA ALA A 250 -0.74 26.04 14.21
C ALA A 250 -1.07 25.71 12.74
N LEU A 251 -0.03 25.36 11.97
CA LEU A 251 -0.20 24.91 10.60
C LEU A 251 -0.75 23.49 10.58
N GLN A 252 -1.88 23.30 9.90
CA GLN A 252 -2.41 21.98 9.59
C GLN A 252 -1.56 21.28 8.51
N GLU A 253 -1.63 19.94 8.47
CA GLU A 253 -0.83 19.10 7.56
C GLU A 253 -0.97 19.51 6.08
N ILE A 254 -2.19 19.90 5.68
CA ILE A 254 -2.48 20.35 4.31
C ILE A 254 -1.80 21.68 3.95
N HIS A 255 -1.69 22.60 4.90
CA HIS A 255 -1.01 23.89 4.68
C HIS A 255 0.50 23.71 4.55
N VAL A 256 1.07 22.74 5.27
CA VAL A 256 2.49 22.39 5.16
C VAL A 256 2.76 21.79 3.78
N LEU A 257 1.91 20.88 3.31
CA LEU A 257 1.98 20.34 1.95
C LEU A 257 1.88 21.45 0.89
N GLU A 258 0.90 22.37 1.02
CA GLU A 258 0.72 23.50 0.10
C GLU A 258 1.98 24.37 0.03
N LYS A 259 2.60 24.70 1.17
CA LYS A 259 3.81 25.52 1.19
C LYS A 259 5.00 24.81 0.55
N LEU A 260 5.21 23.52 0.85
CA LEU A 260 6.30 22.73 0.23
C LEU A 260 6.13 22.65 -1.29
N LEU A 261 4.90 22.42 -1.77
CA LEU A 261 4.62 22.35 -3.20
C LEU A 261 4.77 23.71 -3.87
N THR A 262 4.35 24.79 -3.22
CA THR A 262 4.57 26.16 -3.71
C THR A 262 6.05 26.43 -3.92
N ILE A 263 6.89 26.01 -2.96
CA ILE A 263 8.34 26.14 -3.06
C ILE A 263 8.90 25.27 -4.19
N CYS A 264 8.45 24.02 -4.30
CA CYS A 264 8.88 23.14 -5.39
C CYS A 264 8.54 23.71 -6.77
N VAL A 265 7.37 24.32 -6.93
CA VAL A 265 6.96 24.95 -8.19
C VAL A 265 7.75 26.23 -8.45
N LYS A 266 7.86 27.12 -7.45
CA LYS A 266 8.59 28.39 -7.55
C LYS A 266 10.05 28.18 -7.92
N GLU A 267 10.70 27.24 -7.25
CA GLU A 267 12.10 26.86 -7.48
C GLU A 267 12.28 25.88 -8.65
N ARG A 268 11.20 25.50 -9.37
CA ARG A 268 11.24 24.50 -10.45
C ARG A 268 11.94 23.20 -10.05
N ILE A 269 11.69 22.70 -8.85
CA ILE A 269 12.22 21.44 -8.35
C ILE A 269 11.40 20.29 -8.92
N GLY A 270 12.08 19.24 -9.41
CA GLY A 270 11.42 18.00 -9.80
C GLY A 270 11.01 17.19 -8.58
N PHE A 271 9.78 16.70 -8.54
CA PHE A 271 9.31 15.84 -7.44
C PHE A 271 8.26 14.81 -7.88
N VAL A 272 8.18 13.73 -7.11
CA VAL A 272 7.16 12.67 -7.25
C VAL A 272 6.29 12.67 -5.99
N ARG A 273 4.96 12.51 -6.14
CA ARG A 273 3.99 12.57 -5.02
C ARG A 273 4.42 11.69 -3.81
N PRO A 274 4.70 10.38 -3.98
CA PRO A 274 5.22 9.53 -2.91
C PRO A 274 6.45 10.08 -2.17
N ALA A 275 7.34 10.80 -2.85
CA ALA A 275 8.56 11.34 -2.25
C ALA A 275 8.23 12.48 -1.26
N ILE A 276 7.35 13.40 -1.65
CA ILE A 276 6.89 14.51 -0.80
C ILE A 276 6.08 13.98 0.40
N ASP A 277 5.14 13.08 0.14
CA ASP A 277 4.32 12.45 1.19
C ASP A 277 5.20 11.74 2.24
N TYR A 278 6.28 11.08 1.79
CA TYR A 278 7.22 10.41 2.68
C TYR A 278 8.00 11.39 3.55
N ILE A 279 8.49 12.50 2.98
CA ILE A 279 9.20 13.56 3.73
C ILE A 279 8.28 14.13 4.81
N LEU A 280 7.04 14.49 4.45
CA LEU A 280 6.02 15.04 5.35
C LEU A 280 5.76 14.11 6.53
N ARG A 281 5.48 12.83 6.26
CA ARG A 281 5.25 11.81 7.31
C ARG A 281 6.46 11.63 8.22
N ARG A 282 7.66 11.51 7.62
CA ARG A 282 8.89 11.24 8.39
C ARG A 282 9.28 12.38 9.31
N LYS A 283 8.97 13.62 8.91
CA LYS A 283 9.23 14.84 9.67
C LYS A 283 8.02 15.33 10.46
N LYS A 284 6.96 14.52 10.60
CA LYS A 284 5.74 14.81 11.38
C LYS A 284 5.06 16.12 10.98
N HIS A 285 5.06 16.44 9.69
CA HIS A 285 4.46 17.68 9.15
C HIS A 285 5.04 18.97 9.74
N ASP A 286 6.27 18.95 10.26
CA ASP A 286 6.99 20.14 10.70
C ASP A 286 7.58 20.87 9.49
N LEU A 287 7.05 22.05 9.14
CA LEU A 287 7.44 22.79 7.95
C LEU A 287 8.95 23.05 7.88
N GLY A 288 9.58 23.47 8.99
CA GLY A 288 11.02 23.77 9.01
C GLY A 288 11.84 22.52 8.72
N LYS A 289 11.59 21.44 9.46
CA LYS A 289 12.29 20.17 9.24
C LYS A 289 12.02 19.53 7.88
N CYS A 290 10.82 19.75 7.33
CA CYS A 290 10.48 19.31 5.98
C CYS A 290 11.28 20.09 4.94
N LEU A 291 11.38 21.42 5.07
CA LEU A 291 12.16 22.27 4.18
C LEU A 291 13.65 21.95 4.23
N ASP A 292 14.22 21.74 5.41
CA ASP A 292 15.62 21.33 5.55
C ASP A 292 15.90 20.01 4.82
N ALA A 293 15.00 19.03 4.97
CA ALA A 293 15.12 17.75 4.28
C ALA A 293 14.96 17.90 2.77
N LEU A 294 13.98 18.69 2.33
CA LEU A 294 13.72 19.01 0.92
C LEU A 294 14.97 19.63 0.27
N GLN A 295 15.54 20.64 0.92
CA GLN A 295 16.74 21.36 0.49
C GLN A 295 17.94 20.42 0.39
N HIS A 296 18.21 19.65 1.45
CA HIS A 296 19.36 18.74 1.47
C HIS A 296 19.24 17.65 0.40
N ILE A 297 18.05 17.08 0.21
CA ILE A 297 17.80 16.07 -0.83
C ILE A 297 17.98 16.69 -2.21
N PHE A 298 17.49 17.92 -2.43
CA PHE A 298 17.63 18.62 -3.69
C PHE A 298 19.09 18.96 -4.01
N GLN A 299 19.84 19.54 -3.06
CA GLN A 299 21.27 19.83 -3.21
C GLN A 299 22.09 18.57 -3.53
N THR A 300 21.78 17.45 -2.88
CA THR A 300 22.54 16.21 -3.02
C THR A 300 22.18 15.43 -4.29
N TYR A 301 20.89 15.33 -4.63
CA TYR A 301 20.39 14.41 -5.65
C TYR A 301 19.64 15.09 -6.81
N GLN A 302 19.49 16.41 -6.79
CA GLN A 302 18.91 17.27 -7.84
C GLN A 302 17.42 17.05 -8.15
N ASN A 303 16.83 15.92 -7.76
CA ASN A 303 15.42 15.59 -7.99
C ASN A 303 14.85 14.81 -6.80
N LEU A 304 13.58 15.03 -6.48
CA LEU A 304 12.89 14.34 -5.39
C LEU A 304 12.16 13.10 -5.92
N SER A 305 12.93 12.04 -6.13
CA SER A 305 12.41 10.70 -6.39
C SER A 305 12.36 9.86 -5.10
N MET A 306 11.59 8.77 -5.11
CA MET A 306 11.49 7.90 -3.94
C MET A 306 12.83 7.21 -3.62
N GLU A 307 13.63 6.91 -4.66
CA GLU A 307 14.97 6.33 -4.53
C GLU A 307 15.91 7.29 -3.79
N ASN A 308 15.90 8.57 -4.17
CA ASN A 308 16.75 9.60 -3.55
C ASN A 308 16.36 9.86 -2.10
N VAL A 309 15.05 9.92 -1.82
CA VAL A 309 14.51 10.03 -0.46
C VAL A 309 14.92 8.83 0.40
N ASN A 310 14.82 7.61 -0.13
CA ASN A 310 15.24 6.40 0.58
C ASN A 310 16.74 6.40 0.91
N ARG A 311 17.59 6.84 -0.04
CA ARG A 311 19.03 7.01 0.19
C ARG A 311 19.31 8.02 1.30
N PHE A 312 18.64 9.19 1.26
CA PHE A 312 18.82 10.24 2.27
C PHE A 312 18.43 9.77 3.67
N PHE A 313 17.28 9.13 3.83
CA PHE A 313 16.85 8.59 5.12
C PHE A 313 17.54 7.28 5.51
N ARG A 314 18.53 6.82 4.74
CA ARG A 314 19.24 5.54 4.90
C ARG A 314 18.27 4.38 5.12
N ARG A 315 17.14 4.40 4.40
CA ARG A 315 16.22 3.28 4.42
C ARG A 315 16.93 2.14 3.73
N THR A 316 17.33 1.13 4.49
CA THR A 316 17.67 -0.17 3.94
C THR A 316 16.44 -0.61 3.16
N LEU A 317 16.54 -0.60 1.84
CA LEU A 317 15.59 -1.31 0.99
C LEU A 317 15.77 -2.77 1.37
N GLN A 318 14.98 -3.23 2.34
CA GLN A 318 14.98 -4.62 2.77
C GLN A 318 14.78 -5.45 1.51
N MET A 319 15.75 -6.31 1.22
CA MET A 319 15.61 -7.26 0.14
C MET A 319 14.40 -8.13 0.50
N LYS A 320 13.36 -8.05 -0.32
CA LYS A 320 12.23 -8.96 -0.19
C LYS A 320 12.68 -10.30 -0.75
N GLU A 321 13.00 -11.25 0.12
CA GLU A 321 13.34 -12.62 -0.30
C GLU A 321 12.18 -13.26 -1.06
N THR A 322 10.94 -12.92 -0.69
CA THR A 322 9.72 -13.38 -1.35
C THR A 322 9.03 -12.25 -2.11
N LEU A 323 8.81 -12.43 -3.41
CA LEU A 323 8.19 -11.44 -4.30
C LEU A 323 6.80 -11.89 -4.76
N GLN A 324 5.84 -10.97 -4.77
CA GLN A 324 4.50 -11.20 -5.29
C GLN A 324 4.48 -11.04 -6.82
N ILE A 325 3.80 -11.95 -7.53
CA ILE A 325 3.69 -11.94 -9.00
C ILE A 325 3.15 -10.60 -9.53
N ILE A 326 2.20 -10.00 -8.82
CA ILE A 326 1.56 -8.72 -9.21
C ILE A 326 2.55 -7.56 -9.07
N GLU A 327 3.33 -7.51 -7.99
CA GLU A 327 4.32 -6.45 -7.76
C GLU A 327 5.39 -6.48 -8.85
N MET A 328 5.80 -7.68 -9.25
CA MET A 328 6.75 -7.89 -10.35
C MET A 328 6.18 -7.40 -11.69
N CYS A 329 4.89 -7.55 -11.95
CA CYS A 329 4.32 -7.10 -13.23
C CYS A 329 3.99 -5.59 -13.27
N ALA A 330 4.30 -4.81 -12.24
CA ALA A 330 3.95 -3.40 -12.17
C ALA A 330 4.86 -2.51 -13.07
N PRO A 331 4.32 -1.45 -13.71
CA PRO A 331 2.90 -1.08 -13.77
C PRO A 331 2.11 -1.99 -14.73
N LEU A 332 0.98 -2.52 -14.25
CA LEU A 332 0.08 -3.34 -15.06
C LEU A 332 -0.79 -2.44 -15.95
N SER A 333 -0.69 -2.62 -17.27
CA SER A 333 -1.64 -2.03 -18.21
C SER A 333 -3.03 -2.67 -18.04
N ARG A 334 -4.08 -1.88 -18.20
CA ARG A 334 -5.46 -2.40 -18.28
C ARG A 334 -5.57 -3.47 -19.36
N CYS A 335 -6.36 -4.51 -19.09
CA CYS A 335 -6.62 -5.57 -20.05
C CYS A 335 -7.25 -4.99 -21.33
N LYS A 336 -6.74 -5.39 -22.50
CA LYS A 336 -7.26 -4.91 -23.79
C LYS A 336 -8.68 -5.40 -24.09
N VAL A 337 -9.12 -6.49 -23.45
CA VAL A 337 -10.43 -7.11 -23.70
C VAL A 337 -11.48 -6.59 -22.70
N CYS A 338 -11.21 -6.65 -21.39
CA CYS A 338 -12.19 -6.24 -20.36
C CYS A 338 -11.90 -4.90 -19.67
N THR A 339 -10.82 -4.19 -20.01
CA THR A 339 -10.41 -2.88 -19.44
C THR A 339 -10.09 -2.84 -17.93
N LEU A 340 -10.27 -3.97 -17.22
CA LEU A 340 -9.89 -4.15 -15.82
C LEU A 340 -8.36 -4.26 -15.66
N VAL A 341 -7.84 -3.90 -14.50
CA VAL A 341 -6.41 -4.12 -14.15
C VAL A 341 -6.22 -5.61 -13.85
N PRO A 342 -5.29 -6.33 -14.52
CA PRO A 342 -5.01 -7.73 -14.24
C PRO A 342 -4.62 -7.97 -12.75
N PRO A 343 -4.89 -9.16 -12.17
CA PRO A 343 -5.40 -10.36 -12.84
C PRO A 343 -6.91 -10.28 -13.15
N CYS A 344 -7.30 -10.77 -14.32
CA CYS A 344 -8.69 -10.86 -14.77
C CYS A 344 -8.92 -12.18 -15.54
N ALA A 345 -10.15 -12.46 -15.99
CA ALA A 345 -10.47 -13.69 -16.74
C ALA A 345 -9.60 -13.89 -18.00
N HIS A 346 -9.25 -12.81 -18.70
CA HIS A 346 -8.44 -12.86 -19.93
C HIS A 346 -6.92 -12.86 -19.66
N THR A 347 -6.50 -12.34 -18.51
CA THR A 347 -5.08 -12.25 -18.12
C THR A 347 -4.98 -12.77 -16.70
N THR A 348 -4.90 -14.09 -16.59
CA THR A 348 -4.87 -14.81 -15.32
C THR A 348 -3.56 -14.56 -14.58
N LEU A 349 -3.54 -14.86 -13.28
CA LEU A 349 -2.31 -14.80 -12.48
C LEU A 349 -1.22 -15.74 -13.03
N GLN A 350 -1.62 -16.90 -13.59
CA GLN A 350 -0.71 -17.82 -14.25
C GLN A 350 -0.06 -17.18 -15.48
N HIS A 351 -0.83 -16.50 -16.32
CA HIS A 351 -0.26 -15.78 -17.47
C HIS A 351 0.78 -14.75 -17.02
N LEU A 352 0.48 -13.98 -15.95
CA LEU A 352 1.42 -13.01 -15.39
C LEU A 352 2.70 -13.69 -14.89
N TYR A 353 2.56 -14.83 -14.19
CA TYR A 353 3.69 -15.62 -13.73
C TYR A 353 4.55 -16.15 -14.88
N ASP A 354 3.95 -16.75 -15.91
CA ASP A 354 4.66 -17.25 -17.09
C ASP A 354 5.40 -16.11 -17.81
N ARG A 355 4.80 -14.92 -17.85
CA ARG A 355 5.45 -13.72 -18.38
C ARG A 355 6.68 -13.31 -17.57
N VAL A 356 6.59 -13.33 -16.24
CA VAL A 356 7.72 -13.03 -15.34
C VAL A 356 8.83 -14.07 -15.52
N LEU A 357 8.50 -15.36 -15.60
CA LEU A 357 9.48 -16.41 -15.84
C LEU A 357 10.18 -16.24 -17.19
N ARG A 358 9.42 -15.98 -18.27
CA ARG A 358 10.01 -15.69 -19.58
C ARG A 358 10.97 -14.50 -19.52
N LEU A 359 10.57 -13.39 -18.88
CA LEU A 359 11.45 -12.23 -18.73
C LEU A 359 12.72 -12.57 -17.94
N ARG A 360 12.59 -13.28 -16.83
CA ARG A 360 13.73 -13.69 -15.99
C ARG A 360 14.68 -14.64 -16.70
N SER A 361 14.18 -15.49 -17.61
CA SER A 361 15.01 -16.38 -18.42
C SER A 361 15.88 -15.65 -19.46
N LEU A 362 15.55 -14.40 -19.78
CA LEU A 362 16.29 -13.58 -20.75
C LEU A 362 17.38 -12.73 -20.10
N TYR A 363 17.43 -12.66 -18.76
CA TYR A 363 18.44 -11.84 -18.09
C TYR A 363 19.84 -12.43 -18.23
N PRO A 364 20.88 -11.57 -18.34
CA PRO A 364 22.26 -12.03 -18.29
C PRO A 364 22.56 -12.64 -16.90
N GLN A 365 23.17 -13.83 -16.91
CA GLN A 365 23.57 -14.62 -15.74
C GLN A 365 25.10 -14.78 -15.72
N ASP A 366 25.81 -13.66 -15.66
CA ASP A 366 27.26 -13.64 -15.63
C ASP A 366 27.73 -13.43 -14.18
N ASN A 367 28.07 -14.51 -13.48
CA ASN A 367 28.52 -14.53 -12.07
C ASN A 367 29.78 -13.67 -11.76
N GLN A 368 30.37 -13.04 -12.77
CA GLN A 368 31.55 -12.19 -12.62
C GLN A 368 31.20 -10.70 -12.47
N ARG A 369 29.94 -10.31 -12.69
CA ARG A 369 29.52 -8.90 -12.63
C ARG A 369 28.79 -8.60 -11.32
N GLU A 370 28.76 -7.33 -10.96
CA GLU A 370 27.94 -6.89 -9.84
C GLU A 370 26.45 -7.12 -10.11
N ILE A 371 25.70 -7.46 -9.06
CA ILE A 371 24.25 -7.70 -9.14
C ILE A 371 23.53 -6.40 -9.47
N CYS A 372 22.58 -6.46 -10.41
CA CYS A 372 21.76 -5.31 -10.78
C CYS A 372 21.00 -4.76 -9.56
N PRO A 373 21.15 -3.46 -9.22
CA PRO A 373 20.49 -2.87 -8.05
C PRO A 373 18.96 -2.97 -8.13
N ASP A 374 18.38 -2.69 -9.31
CA ASP A 374 16.93 -2.76 -9.54
C ASP A 374 16.42 -4.19 -9.33
N PHE A 375 17.13 -5.16 -9.90
CA PHE A 375 16.80 -6.57 -9.78
C PHE A 375 16.92 -7.03 -8.32
N LYS A 376 18.00 -6.68 -7.63
CA LYS A 376 18.24 -7.01 -6.22
C LYS A 376 17.07 -6.62 -5.31
N HIS A 377 16.41 -5.50 -5.59
CA HIS A 377 15.30 -5.01 -4.76
C HIS A 377 13.91 -5.45 -5.24
N THR A 378 13.68 -5.57 -6.54
CA THR A 378 12.34 -5.77 -7.11
C THR A 378 12.15 -7.12 -7.81
N GLY A 379 13.24 -7.88 -8.00
CA GLY A 379 13.30 -9.09 -8.82
C GLY A 379 13.19 -8.84 -10.32
N ILE A 380 13.19 -7.56 -10.77
CA ILE A 380 13.08 -7.17 -12.17
C ILE A 380 14.06 -6.06 -12.51
N CYS A 381 14.61 -6.11 -13.71
CA CYS A 381 15.47 -5.06 -14.24
C CYS A 381 14.69 -4.13 -15.17
N HIS A 382 14.42 -2.90 -14.74
CA HIS A 382 13.75 -1.90 -15.58
C HIS A 382 14.61 -1.48 -16.78
N VAL A 383 15.92 -1.42 -16.62
CA VAL A 383 16.86 -1.12 -17.72
C VAL A 383 16.78 -2.19 -18.80
N PHE A 384 16.79 -3.47 -18.42
CA PHE A 384 16.63 -4.58 -19.35
C PHE A 384 15.26 -4.54 -20.03
N ASN A 385 14.18 -4.33 -19.28
CA ASN A 385 12.83 -4.28 -19.85
C ASN A 385 12.66 -3.14 -20.88
N ARG A 386 13.34 -2.00 -20.68
CA ARG A 386 13.28 -0.85 -21.61
C ARG A 386 14.23 -0.99 -22.81
N LYS A 387 15.44 -1.51 -22.60
CA LYS A 387 16.53 -1.50 -23.61
C LYS A 387 16.87 -2.89 -24.18
N GLY A 388 16.30 -3.95 -23.63
CA GLY A 388 16.62 -5.35 -23.96
C GLY A 388 18.01 -5.80 -23.52
N ARG A 389 18.78 -4.96 -22.81
CA ARG A 389 20.15 -5.23 -22.36
C ARG A 389 20.40 -4.57 -21.01
N CYS A 390 21.15 -5.24 -20.13
CA CYS A 390 21.64 -4.71 -18.87
C CYS A 390 23.12 -5.12 -18.71
N MET A 391 23.94 -4.26 -18.09
CA MET A 391 25.36 -4.55 -17.89
C MET A 391 25.65 -5.37 -16.63
N PHE A 392 24.68 -5.42 -15.71
CA PHE A 392 24.79 -6.08 -14.40
C PHE A 392 24.26 -7.52 -14.43
N ASP A 393 24.59 -8.29 -13.41
CA ASP A 393 24.15 -9.68 -13.25
C ASP A 393 22.75 -9.79 -12.60
N HIS A 394 22.02 -10.88 -12.89
CA HIS A 394 20.66 -11.14 -12.41
C HIS A 394 20.49 -12.58 -11.89
N PRO A 395 21.19 -12.94 -10.80
CA PRO A 395 21.12 -14.27 -10.20
C PRO A 395 19.68 -14.60 -9.73
N LEU A 396 19.06 -15.61 -10.35
CA LEU A 396 17.64 -15.91 -10.15
C LEU A 396 17.30 -16.46 -8.76
N ASP A 397 18.30 -16.96 -8.05
CA ASP A 397 18.25 -17.53 -6.70
C ASP A 397 18.08 -16.48 -5.59
N ILE A 398 18.29 -15.19 -5.87
CA ILE A 398 18.12 -14.12 -4.87
C ILE A 398 16.65 -13.96 -4.42
N HIS A 399 15.69 -14.23 -5.31
CA HIS A 399 14.27 -14.01 -5.02
C HIS A 399 13.44 -15.26 -5.30
N VAL A 400 12.65 -15.65 -4.30
CA VAL A 400 11.59 -16.65 -4.42
C VAL A 400 10.31 -15.95 -4.85
N ILE A 401 9.69 -16.40 -5.95
CA ILE A 401 8.38 -15.89 -6.36
C ILE A 401 7.31 -16.61 -5.56
N ASP A 402 6.45 -15.86 -4.87
CA ASP A 402 5.30 -16.43 -4.15
C ASP A 402 4.28 -16.99 -5.13
N THR A 403 4.25 -18.32 -5.24
CA THR A 403 3.30 -19.08 -6.05
C THR A 403 2.10 -19.58 -5.25
N SER A 404 1.96 -19.24 -3.96
CA SER A 404 0.84 -19.68 -3.12
C SER A 404 -0.53 -19.37 -3.73
N LYS A 405 -0.65 -18.22 -4.41
CA LYS A 405 -1.88 -17.75 -5.07
C LYS A 405 -2.17 -18.44 -6.41
N LEU A 406 -1.19 -19.15 -6.98
CA LEU A 406 -1.35 -19.98 -8.19
C LEU A 406 -1.83 -21.40 -7.87
N GLY A 407 -1.96 -21.75 -6.59
CA GLY A 407 -2.42 -23.07 -6.17
C GLY A 407 -3.69 -23.50 -6.91
N ALA A 408 -3.73 -24.78 -7.29
CA ALA A 408 -4.89 -25.36 -7.96
C ALA A 408 -6.16 -25.01 -7.17
N ARG A 409 -7.17 -24.48 -7.87
CA ARG A 409 -8.44 -24.10 -7.26
C ARG A 409 -9.46 -25.19 -7.56
N CYS A 410 -10.37 -25.41 -6.63
CA CYS A 410 -11.50 -26.30 -6.88
C CYS A 410 -12.31 -25.79 -8.07
N THR A 411 -12.62 -26.67 -9.01
CA THR A 411 -13.41 -26.36 -10.22
C THR A 411 -14.85 -25.95 -9.90
N ILE A 412 -15.36 -26.35 -8.73
CA ILE A 412 -16.74 -26.10 -8.32
C ILE A 412 -16.91 -24.74 -7.64
N HIS A 413 -16.01 -24.36 -6.73
CA HIS A 413 -16.18 -23.14 -5.92
C HIS A 413 -14.93 -22.25 -5.83
N THR A 414 -13.92 -22.48 -6.67
CA THR A 414 -12.75 -21.61 -6.89
C THR A 414 -11.83 -21.33 -5.68
N LEU A 415 -12.00 -22.04 -4.57
CA LEU A 415 -11.10 -21.96 -3.40
C LEU A 415 -9.81 -22.75 -3.67
N PRO A 416 -8.65 -22.34 -3.11
CA PRO A 416 -7.41 -23.10 -3.21
C PRO A 416 -7.55 -24.52 -2.64
N LEU A 417 -6.91 -25.49 -3.29
CA LEU A 417 -6.85 -26.88 -2.85
C LEU A 417 -5.72 -27.07 -1.81
N PRO A 418 -5.91 -27.97 -0.83
CA PRO A 418 -7.12 -28.76 -0.58
C PRO A 418 -8.20 -27.92 0.13
N CYS A 419 -9.39 -27.85 -0.47
CA CYS A 419 -10.54 -27.18 0.13
C CYS A 419 -11.40 -28.18 0.93
N THR A 420 -12.26 -27.68 1.81
CA THR A 420 -13.16 -28.52 2.63
C THR A 420 -14.07 -29.39 1.77
N HIS A 421 -14.63 -28.86 0.68
CA HIS A 421 -15.42 -29.62 -0.30
C HIS A 421 -14.67 -30.82 -0.88
N CYS A 422 -13.45 -30.62 -1.40
CA CYS A 422 -12.68 -31.72 -2.00
C CYS A 422 -12.31 -32.78 -0.97
N LYS A 423 -12.02 -32.38 0.28
CA LYS A 423 -11.81 -33.34 1.39
C LYS A 423 -13.08 -34.13 1.71
N THR A 424 -14.24 -33.46 1.77
CA THR A 424 -15.53 -34.14 2.03
C THR A 424 -15.92 -35.06 0.88
N LEU A 425 -15.71 -34.66 -0.37
CA LEU A 425 -15.97 -35.50 -1.54
C LEU A 425 -15.05 -36.72 -1.56
N GLU A 426 -13.78 -36.56 -1.18
CA GLU A 426 -12.84 -37.67 -1.05
C GLU A 426 -13.27 -38.66 0.04
N ALA A 427 -13.67 -38.17 1.21
CA ALA A 427 -14.20 -39.00 2.29
C ALA A 427 -15.48 -39.74 1.87
N SER A 428 -16.40 -39.06 1.17
CA SER A 428 -17.63 -39.67 0.64
C SER A 428 -17.33 -40.78 -0.38
N LYS A 429 -16.35 -40.57 -1.27
CA LYS A 429 -15.89 -41.62 -2.22
C LYS A 429 -15.21 -42.79 -1.51
N GLN A 430 -14.54 -42.56 -0.39
CA GLN A 430 -13.97 -43.65 0.43
C GLN A 430 -15.08 -44.46 1.11
N GLN A 431 -16.10 -43.80 1.64
CA GLN A 431 -17.27 -44.45 2.22
C GLN A 431 -18.04 -45.29 1.19
N GLU A 432 -18.18 -44.79 -0.04
CA GLU A 432 -18.76 -45.55 -1.15
C GLU A 432 -17.98 -46.84 -1.43
N LYS A 433 -16.65 -46.75 -1.47
CA LYS A 433 -15.78 -47.93 -1.64
C LYS A 433 -15.87 -48.92 -0.48
N SER A 434 -16.06 -48.47 0.76
CA SER A 434 -16.21 -49.39 1.89
C SER A 434 -17.54 -50.11 1.85
N LEU A 435 -18.63 -49.41 1.51
CA LEU A 435 -19.96 -50.01 1.38
C LEU A 435 -20.00 -50.99 0.20
N ASP A 436 -19.33 -50.70 -0.91
CA ASP A 436 -19.24 -51.65 -2.05
C ASP A 436 -18.50 -52.94 -1.67
N LYS A 437 -17.45 -52.85 -0.83
CA LYS A 437 -16.78 -54.04 -0.28
C LYS A 437 -17.71 -54.85 0.64
N GLU A 438 -18.49 -54.18 1.47
CA GLU A 438 -19.48 -54.83 2.34
C GLU A 438 -20.56 -55.55 1.52
N LYS A 439 -21.05 -54.93 0.46
CA LYS A 439 -21.98 -55.54 -0.50
C LYS A 439 -21.44 -56.85 -1.07
N ASN A 440 -20.19 -56.81 -1.55
CA ASN A 440 -19.54 -57.98 -2.12
C ASN A 440 -19.39 -59.10 -1.08
N ARG A 441 -19.08 -58.76 0.17
CA ARG A 441 -19.03 -59.73 1.28
C ARG A 441 -20.40 -60.38 1.55
N LEU A 442 -21.49 -59.60 1.56
CA LEU A 442 -22.85 -60.15 1.73
C LEU A 442 -23.20 -61.10 0.60
N LEU A 443 -22.85 -60.76 -0.65
CA LEU A 443 -23.06 -61.64 -1.81
C LEU A 443 -22.30 -62.97 -1.65
N ASP A 444 -21.04 -62.93 -1.23
CA ASP A 444 -20.24 -64.13 -0.98
C ASP A 444 -20.86 -65.01 0.11
N GLN A 445 -21.37 -64.42 1.20
CA GLN A 445 -22.05 -65.14 2.28
C GLN A 445 -23.37 -65.76 1.82
N MET A 446 -24.17 -65.03 1.04
CA MET A 446 -25.39 -65.57 0.44
C MET A 446 -25.10 -66.78 -0.43
N ASP A 447 -24.05 -66.72 -1.25
CA ASP A 447 -23.66 -67.84 -2.11
C ASP A 447 -23.12 -69.03 -1.33
N GLN A 448 -22.46 -68.82 -0.19
CA GLN A 448 -22.11 -69.88 0.75
C GLN A 448 -23.35 -70.55 1.32
N PHE A 449 -24.32 -69.79 1.84
CA PHE A 449 -25.57 -70.36 2.36
C PHE A 449 -26.38 -71.10 1.30
N LYS A 450 -26.42 -70.61 0.06
CA LYS A 450 -27.07 -71.34 -1.05
C LYS A 450 -26.38 -72.66 -1.35
N LYS A 451 -25.05 -72.71 -1.34
CA LYS A 451 -24.27 -73.95 -1.53
C LYS A 451 -24.53 -74.95 -0.40
N GLU A 452 -24.57 -74.47 0.84
CA GLU A 452 -24.90 -75.29 2.01
C GLU A 452 -26.34 -75.81 1.93
N LEU A 453 -27.30 -74.96 1.56
CA LEU A 453 -28.70 -75.35 1.38
C LEU A 453 -28.82 -76.46 0.34
N ALA A 454 -28.17 -76.31 -0.82
CA ALA A 454 -28.15 -77.33 -1.86
C ALA A 454 -27.51 -78.65 -1.38
N ARG A 455 -26.48 -78.58 -0.52
CA ARG A 455 -25.85 -79.75 0.09
C ARG A 455 -26.80 -80.47 1.03
N VAL A 456 -27.46 -79.75 1.94
CA VAL A 456 -28.42 -80.32 2.90
C VAL A 456 -29.62 -80.91 2.16
N GLU A 457 -30.14 -80.23 1.14
CA GLU A 457 -31.21 -80.73 0.26
C GLU A 457 -30.81 -82.06 -0.42
N SER A 458 -29.59 -82.13 -0.95
CA SER A 458 -29.04 -83.35 -1.57
C SER A 458 -28.88 -84.48 -0.54
N SER A 459 -28.38 -84.18 0.66
CA SER A 459 -28.24 -85.15 1.76
C SER A 459 -29.59 -85.68 2.24
N LEU A 460 -30.59 -84.81 2.40
CA LEU A 460 -31.95 -85.20 2.77
C LEU A 460 -32.56 -86.12 1.71
N HIS A 461 -32.41 -85.77 0.43
CA HIS A 461 -32.88 -86.59 -0.68
C HIS A 461 -32.18 -87.96 -0.71
N ALA A 462 -30.85 -88.00 -0.56
CA ALA A 462 -30.09 -89.23 -0.50
C ALA A 462 -30.50 -90.12 0.70
N HIS A 463 -30.70 -89.52 1.88
CA HIS A 463 -31.16 -90.21 3.08
C HIS A 463 -32.56 -90.80 2.89
N ARG A 464 -33.50 -90.03 2.35
CA ARG A 464 -34.85 -90.53 2.02
C ARG A 464 -34.81 -91.66 1.00
N LYS A 465 -33.98 -91.54 -0.05
CA LYS A 465 -33.83 -92.56 -1.09
C LYS A 465 -33.23 -93.86 -0.56
N ALA A 466 -32.20 -93.78 0.30
CA ALA A 466 -31.54 -94.96 0.89
C ALA A 466 -32.50 -95.81 1.76
N HIS A 467 -33.58 -95.20 2.26
CA HIS A 467 -34.57 -95.82 3.13
C HIS A 467 -35.93 -96.07 2.47
N ALA A 468 -36.08 -95.78 1.18
CA ALA A 468 -37.35 -95.92 0.45
C ALA A 468 -37.83 -97.38 0.33
N ASP A 469 -36.90 -98.34 0.20
CA ASP A 469 -37.21 -99.77 0.01
C ASP A 469 -37.21 -100.57 1.34
N SER A 470 -36.78 -99.95 2.44
CA SER A 470 -36.68 -100.59 3.75
C SER A 470 -37.94 -100.33 4.57
N ILE A 471 -38.64 -101.38 5.03
CA ILE A 471 -39.79 -101.20 5.94
C ILE A 471 -39.26 -100.94 7.36
N ILE A 472 -39.18 -99.67 7.74
CA ILE A 472 -38.66 -99.24 9.04
C ILE A 472 -39.77 -99.21 10.09
N TRP A 473 -39.65 -100.00 11.16
CA TRP A 473 -40.59 -100.03 12.28
C TRP A 473 -39.94 -99.62 13.61
N GLY A 474 -40.78 -99.18 14.56
CA GLY A 474 -40.37 -98.87 15.93
C GLY A 474 -39.29 -97.79 16.03
N LYS A 475 -38.30 -98.00 16.91
CA LYS A 475 -37.23 -97.03 17.22
C LYS A 475 -36.39 -96.60 16.01
N ALA A 476 -36.28 -97.43 14.98
CA ALA A 476 -35.54 -97.09 13.76
C ALA A 476 -36.28 -96.02 12.94
N LYS A 477 -37.61 -96.03 12.94
CA LYS A 477 -38.45 -95.05 12.23
C LYS A 477 -38.38 -93.69 12.92
N GLU A 478 -38.40 -93.69 14.25
CA GLU A 478 -38.22 -92.49 15.06
C GLU A 478 -36.86 -91.82 14.78
N LYS A 479 -35.78 -92.60 14.73
CA LYS A 479 -34.44 -92.09 14.37
C LYS A 479 -34.41 -91.50 12.96
N PHE A 480 -34.97 -92.19 11.98
CA PHE A 480 -35.04 -91.71 10.59
C PHE A 480 -35.81 -90.38 10.48
N LEU A 481 -36.99 -90.30 11.12
CA LEU A 481 -37.82 -89.09 11.13
C LEU A 481 -37.12 -87.94 11.88
N ALA A 482 -36.43 -88.23 12.99
CA ALA A 482 -35.64 -87.24 13.71
C ALA A 482 -34.54 -86.64 12.82
N THR A 483 -33.79 -87.46 12.10
CA THR A 483 -32.76 -86.99 11.16
C THR A 483 -33.35 -86.19 9.99
N CYS A 484 -34.49 -86.60 9.42
CA CYS A 484 -35.17 -85.81 8.38
C CYS A 484 -35.65 -84.45 8.92
N THR A 485 -36.23 -84.44 10.12
CA THR A 485 -36.71 -83.22 10.77
C THR A 485 -35.54 -82.27 11.09
N GLU A 486 -34.39 -82.81 11.51
CA GLU A 486 -33.18 -82.03 11.76
C GLU A 486 -32.67 -81.36 10.47
N MET A 487 -32.56 -82.11 9.36
CA MET A 487 -32.17 -81.56 8.06
C MET A 487 -33.18 -80.53 7.52
N GLU A 488 -34.49 -80.76 7.70
CA GLU A 488 -35.53 -79.79 7.33
C GLU A 488 -35.45 -78.49 8.15
N ASN A 489 -35.17 -78.61 9.46
CA ASN A 489 -34.94 -77.46 10.32
C ASN A 489 -33.67 -76.69 9.92
N GLU A 490 -32.60 -77.40 9.54
CA GLU A 490 -31.37 -76.78 9.01
C GLU A 490 -31.63 -76.03 7.70
N MET A 491 -32.38 -76.63 6.75
CA MET A 491 -32.80 -75.96 5.52
C MET A 491 -33.62 -74.70 5.81
N LYS A 492 -34.55 -74.75 6.77
CA LYS A 492 -35.36 -73.59 7.17
C LYS A 492 -34.49 -72.48 7.75
N ARG A 493 -33.48 -72.82 8.55
CA ARG A 493 -32.50 -71.84 9.08
C ARG A 493 -31.67 -71.21 7.96
N LEU A 494 -31.16 -72.00 7.02
CA LEU A 494 -30.38 -71.49 5.89
C LEU A 494 -31.20 -70.57 4.99
N ARG A 495 -32.48 -70.90 4.72
CA ARG A 495 -33.39 -70.00 3.98
C ARG A 495 -33.64 -68.70 4.72
N CYS A 496 -33.87 -68.76 6.04
CA CYS A 496 -34.02 -67.56 6.89
C CYS A 496 -32.76 -66.67 6.82
N ASN A 497 -31.56 -67.25 6.86
CA ASN A 497 -30.31 -66.52 6.72
C ASN A 497 -30.18 -65.87 5.33
N ILE A 498 -30.51 -66.59 4.24
CA ILE A 498 -30.49 -66.03 2.89
C ILE A 498 -31.47 -64.85 2.77
N ASP A 499 -32.68 -64.98 3.30
CA ASP A 499 -33.69 -63.91 3.26
C ASP A 499 -33.24 -62.68 4.07
N GLN A 500 -32.63 -62.89 5.24
CA GLN A 500 -32.05 -61.82 6.05
C GLN A 500 -30.96 -61.08 5.29
N GLN A 501 -29.99 -61.79 4.74
CA GLN A 501 -28.88 -61.21 3.97
C GLN A 501 -29.37 -60.51 2.70
N THR A 502 -30.46 -60.98 2.10
CA THR A 502 -31.10 -60.32 0.94
C THR A 502 -31.67 -58.96 1.33
N LYS A 503 -32.30 -58.84 2.50
CA LYS A 503 -32.83 -57.55 3.01
C LYS A 503 -31.71 -56.57 3.30
N GLU A 504 -30.68 -57.02 4.02
CA GLU A 504 -29.48 -56.20 4.33
C GLU A 504 -28.81 -55.69 3.04
N ARG A 505 -28.71 -56.53 2.01
CA ARG A 505 -28.19 -56.11 0.70
C ARG A 505 -29.05 -55.04 0.03
N ILE A 506 -30.39 -55.16 0.06
CA ILE A 506 -31.29 -54.17 -0.57
C ILE A 506 -31.12 -52.79 0.09
N GLU A 507 -31.04 -52.74 1.42
CA GLU A 507 -30.81 -51.49 2.17
C GLU A 507 -29.44 -50.86 1.83
N LEU A 508 -28.42 -51.70 1.71
CA LEU A 508 -27.08 -51.27 1.32
C LEU A 508 -27.04 -50.74 -0.12
N ASP A 509 -27.73 -51.41 -1.05
CA ASP A 509 -27.85 -50.98 -2.46
C ASP A 509 -28.52 -49.60 -2.58
N GLN A 510 -29.55 -49.32 -1.78
CA GLN A 510 -30.21 -48.01 -1.72
C GLN A 510 -29.25 -46.92 -1.18
N THR A 511 -28.49 -47.24 -0.13
CA THR A 511 -27.52 -46.33 0.47
C THR A 511 -26.40 -45.99 -0.52
N LEU A 512 -25.87 -47.00 -1.21
CA LEU A 512 -24.86 -46.84 -2.26
C LEU A 512 -25.37 -45.98 -3.42
N ALA A 513 -26.59 -46.22 -3.90
CA ALA A 513 -27.18 -45.43 -4.98
C ALA A 513 -27.32 -43.95 -4.61
N SER A 514 -27.79 -43.65 -3.39
CA SER A 514 -27.88 -42.27 -2.88
C SER A 514 -26.49 -41.61 -2.78
N LEU A 515 -25.48 -42.35 -2.32
CA LEU A 515 -24.13 -41.83 -2.16
C LEU A 515 -23.45 -41.58 -3.52
N HIS A 516 -23.62 -42.50 -4.47
CA HIS A 516 -23.14 -42.36 -5.85
C HIS A 516 -23.75 -41.13 -6.52
N GLU A 517 -25.07 -40.94 -6.43
CA GLU A 517 -25.75 -39.77 -6.99
C GLU A 517 -25.25 -38.44 -6.37
N LYS A 518 -25.01 -38.42 -5.05
CA LYS A 518 -24.42 -37.26 -4.35
C LYS A 518 -23.00 -36.98 -4.83
N ASN A 519 -22.19 -38.02 -5.03
CA ASN A 519 -20.81 -37.91 -5.50
C ASN A 519 -20.72 -37.44 -6.96
N GLU A 520 -21.61 -37.93 -7.84
CA GLU A 520 -21.70 -37.51 -9.25
C GLU A 520 -22.12 -36.04 -9.39
N ARG A 521 -23.07 -35.60 -8.57
CA ARG A 521 -23.49 -34.19 -8.53
C ARG A 521 -22.45 -33.26 -7.90
N GLY A 522 -21.32 -33.79 -7.42
CA GLY A 522 -20.29 -33.03 -6.71
C GLY A 522 -20.81 -32.42 -5.41
N TYR A 523 -21.88 -32.98 -4.84
CA TYR A 523 -22.63 -32.40 -3.76
C TYR A 523 -21.93 -32.64 -2.44
N CYS A 524 -21.25 -31.62 -1.94
CA CYS A 524 -21.11 -31.45 -0.50
C CYS A 524 -22.19 -30.45 -0.10
N LYS A 525 -23.10 -30.82 0.80
CA LYS A 525 -23.87 -29.83 1.57
C LYS A 525 -22.82 -28.90 2.16
N GLY A 526 -22.65 -27.72 1.56
CA GLY A 526 -21.88 -26.68 2.19
C GLY A 526 -22.58 -26.42 3.51
N LEU A 527 -21.95 -26.79 4.61
CA LEU A 527 -22.37 -26.30 5.92
C LEU A 527 -22.42 -24.78 5.76
N GLY A 528 -23.63 -24.24 5.74
CA GLY A 528 -23.85 -22.81 5.63
C GLY A 528 -23.02 -22.12 6.70
N LYS A 529 -22.43 -20.97 6.35
CA LYS A 529 -21.61 -20.15 7.25
C LYS A 529 -22.26 -20.09 8.64
N GLY A 530 -21.71 -20.79 9.64
CA GLY A 530 -22.23 -20.73 11.01
C GLY A 530 -21.93 -21.90 11.93
N MET A 531 -21.67 -23.12 11.43
CA MET A 531 -21.39 -24.27 12.31
C MET A 531 -19.89 -24.54 12.42
N HIS A 532 -19.30 -24.21 13.57
CA HIS A 532 -18.00 -24.73 13.98
C HIS A 532 -18.13 -26.22 14.26
N ILE A 533 -17.32 -27.03 13.58
CA ILE A 533 -17.17 -28.46 13.89
C ILE A 533 -16.31 -28.54 15.15
N GLN A 534 -16.88 -28.97 16.27
CA GLN A 534 -16.08 -29.51 17.37
C GLN A 534 -15.56 -30.88 16.93
N GLU A 535 -14.25 -31.10 17.03
CA GLU A 535 -13.64 -32.39 16.78
C GLU A 535 -14.17 -33.41 17.81
N GLY A 536 -14.81 -34.49 17.34
CA GLY A 536 -15.14 -35.65 18.19
C GLY A 536 -16.62 -35.93 18.44
N VAL A 537 -17.56 -35.38 17.67
CA VAL A 537 -18.99 -35.73 17.79
C VAL A 537 -19.50 -36.27 16.45
N ASP A 538 -19.95 -37.53 16.46
CA ASP A 538 -20.66 -38.16 15.35
C ASP A 538 -21.92 -37.34 15.00
N ALA A 539 -22.16 -37.15 13.71
CA ALA A 539 -23.28 -36.35 13.20
C ALA A 539 -24.63 -36.90 13.72
N PRO A 540 -25.58 -36.04 14.13
CA PRO A 540 -26.90 -36.49 14.53
C PRO A 540 -27.65 -37.07 13.32
N ALA A 541 -28.30 -38.20 13.55
CA ALA A 541 -29.17 -38.85 12.58
C ALA A 541 -30.37 -37.96 12.21
N SER A 542 -30.68 -37.98 10.91
CA SER A 542 -31.97 -37.67 10.26
C SER A 542 -32.86 -36.60 10.89
N TRP A 543 -32.97 -35.45 10.22
CA TRP A 543 -34.17 -34.62 10.31
C TRP A 543 -35.18 -35.12 9.28
N ASP A 544 -36.36 -35.50 9.77
CA ASP A 544 -37.50 -35.93 8.97
C ASP A 544 -38.03 -34.76 8.13
N ASP A 545 -38.03 -34.94 6.80
CA ASP A 545 -38.82 -34.14 5.88
C ASP A 545 -40.28 -34.65 5.94
N ASN A 546 -41.06 -34.11 6.87
CA ASN A 546 -42.52 -34.14 6.83
C ASN A 546 -43.06 -33.00 7.69
N GLU A 547 -43.22 -31.80 7.10
CA GLU A 547 -44.39 -30.95 7.31
C GLU A 547 -44.36 -29.76 6.32
N VAL A 548 -45.57 -29.34 5.95
CA VAL A 548 -45.96 -28.30 4.98
C VAL A 548 -45.41 -26.93 5.31
#